data_AF-A0A8T5S7N5-F1
#
_entry.id   AF-A0A8T5S7N5-F1
#
_cell.length_a   1.000
_cell.length_b   1.000
_cell.length_c   1.000
_cell.angle_alpha   90.00
_cell.angle_beta   90.00
_cell.angle_gamma   90.00
#
_symmetry.space_group_name_H-M   'P 1'
#
loop_
_entity.id
_entity.type
_entity.pdbx_description
1 polymer ?
#
loop_
_entity_poly.entity_id
_entity_poly.type
_entity_poly.pdbx_seq_one_letter_code
_entity_poly.pdbx_strand_id
1 'polypeptide(L)'
;MKLFYSNMTGNQLFNLEKIKELTSSLDVLQAKMHQLNEDSDNFKNYKQSVIPNFTSEILLSQIEEITDLMMTTSNALEKISMDNIISFLILQENLIKKYKEKKQLKLKRLELNQSRLREIGLHLIDQRKINKTIHKISYIPSIDVFRWLELLDSLKQNSLFLGIIKKFELYYENVIQDKLKLELSKIPKDADHTLIKDFEKAFYEDPYITFSEFIQDFESKLTQKELKTKRQFIAKAKEQEELEKLKKTQEEQREGYNDYMKLSDKAFERKTRKKSREKLRDIKTTDKEGKKIEISDEITEKIEKFKSKLDKSFEDKYLIQKEDELDPLDLIRERKVKKQKEYKKYKDHFENS
;
A
#
# COMPACT_ATOMS: atom_id res chain seq x y z
N MET A 1 23.84 -48.29 12.94
CA MET A 1 25.13 -47.56 12.92
C MET A 1 25.21 -46.64 14.12
N LYS A 2 26.05 -47.00 15.09
CA LYS A 2 26.37 -46.17 16.27
C LYS A 2 27.16 -44.95 15.80
N LEU A 3 26.52 -43.78 15.74
CA LEU A 3 27.26 -42.52 15.67
C LEU A 3 27.71 -42.17 17.08
N PHE A 4 28.95 -42.54 17.36
CA PHE A 4 29.78 -42.00 18.43
C PHE A 4 29.84 -40.48 18.29
N TYR A 5 28.92 -39.76 18.91
CA TYR A 5 29.23 -38.42 19.39
C TYR A 5 30.12 -38.59 20.60
N SER A 6 31.43 -38.59 20.32
CA SER A 6 32.44 -38.44 21.37
C SER A 6 32.06 -37.21 22.21
N ASN A 7 31.94 -37.44 23.51
CA ASN A 7 31.96 -36.40 24.53
C ASN A 7 33.25 -35.59 24.37
N MET A 8 33.23 -34.55 23.56
CA MET A 8 34.19 -33.46 23.67
C MET A 8 33.73 -32.52 24.78
N THR A 9 33.75 -33.03 26.01
CA THR A 9 33.95 -32.23 27.23
C THR A 9 35.40 -31.72 27.26
N GLY A 10 35.82 -31.05 26.19
CA GLY A 10 37.15 -30.52 25.99
C GLY A 10 37.14 -29.01 26.21
N ASN A 11 37.56 -28.58 27.40
CA ASN A 11 38.11 -27.26 27.68
C ASN A 11 37.44 -26.06 26.97
N GLN A 12 36.18 -25.77 27.29
CA GLN A 12 35.72 -24.38 27.16
C GLN A 12 36.34 -23.57 28.30
N LEU A 13 37.59 -23.14 28.09
CA LEU A 13 38.37 -22.28 28.99
C LEU A 13 37.67 -20.93 29.30
N PHE A 14 36.59 -20.60 28.57
CA PHE A 14 35.81 -19.37 28.68
C PHE A 14 34.33 -19.74 28.75
N ASN A 15 33.82 -19.93 29.97
CA ASN A 15 32.38 -20.04 30.26
C ASN A 15 31.94 -18.74 30.96
N LEU A 16 30.73 -18.24 30.65
CA LEU A 16 30.15 -17.05 31.31
C LEU A 16 30.03 -17.25 32.83
N GLU A 17 29.77 -18.48 33.28
CA GLU A 17 29.74 -18.82 34.71
C GLU A 17 31.11 -18.63 35.36
N LYS A 18 32.19 -19.06 34.71
CA LYS A 18 33.56 -18.81 35.20
C LYS A 18 33.93 -17.32 35.22
N ILE A 19 33.45 -16.56 34.24
CA ILE A 19 33.65 -15.09 34.24
C ILE A 19 32.89 -14.46 35.42
N LYS A 20 31.68 -14.95 35.72
CA LYS A 20 30.90 -14.49 36.89
C LYS A 20 31.53 -14.91 38.22
N GLU A 21 32.04 -16.14 38.31
CA GLU A 21 32.78 -16.62 39.49
C GLU A 21 34.01 -15.76 39.76
N LEU A 22 34.79 -15.43 38.73
CA LEU A 22 35.96 -14.54 38.85
C LEU A 22 35.61 -13.12 39.29
N THR A 23 34.36 -12.68 39.08
CA THR A 23 33.90 -11.33 39.46
C THR A 23 33.14 -11.31 40.78
N SER A 24 32.86 -12.47 41.39
CA SER A 24 32.19 -12.54 42.71
C SER A 24 33.01 -11.90 43.84
N SER A 25 34.34 -11.91 43.70
CA SER A 25 35.26 -11.22 44.62
C SER A 25 35.15 -9.70 44.56
N LEU A 26 34.58 -9.16 43.48
CA LEU A 26 34.34 -7.73 43.27
C LEU A 26 33.17 -7.24 44.14
N ASP A 27 32.10 -8.04 44.22
CA ASP A 27 30.96 -7.77 45.11
C ASP A 27 31.39 -7.77 46.58
N VAL A 28 32.26 -8.71 46.96
CA VAL A 28 32.84 -8.77 48.31
C VAL A 28 33.74 -7.56 48.58
N LEU A 29 34.53 -7.12 47.60
CA LEU A 29 35.38 -5.94 47.72
C LEU A 29 34.55 -4.66 47.87
N GLN A 30 33.47 -4.51 47.10
CA GLN A 30 32.52 -3.40 47.22
C GLN A 30 31.85 -3.38 48.60
N ALA A 31 31.39 -4.53 49.09
CA ALA A 31 30.78 -4.63 50.42
C ALA A 31 31.76 -4.22 51.54
N LYS A 32 33.02 -4.69 51.47
CA LYS A 32 34.07 -4.31 52.43
C LYS A 32 34.45 -2.84 52.34
N MET A 33 34.43 -2.26 51.16
CA MET A 33 34.66 -0.84 50.95
C MET A 33 33.55 0.01 51.60
N HIS A 34 32.29 -0.38 51.41
CA HIS A 34 31.17 0.28 52.07
C HIS A 34 31.27 0.17 53.60
N GLN A 35 31.62 -0.99 54.12
CA GLN A 35 31.84 -1.19 55.56
C GLN A 35 32.97 -0.30 56.10
N LEU A 36 34.08 -0.17 55.37
CA LEU A 36 35.20 0.70 55.76
C LEU A 36 34.79 2.18 55.81
N ASN A 37 33.94 2.62 54.87
CA ASN A 37 33.40 3.98 54.88
C ASN A 37 32.45 4.20 56.07
N GLU A 38 31.56 3.23 56.36
CA GLU A 38 30.69 3.29 57.53
C GLU A 38 31.48 3.31 58.84
N ASP A 39 32.51 2.47 58.99
CA ASP A 39 33.37 2.42 60.18
C ASP A 39 34.16 3.74 60.36
N SER A 40 34.61 4.34 59.26
CA SER A 40 35.28 5.65 59.26
C SER A 40 34.34 6.77 59.73
N ASP A 41 33.09 6.78 59.26
CA ASP A 41 32.09 7.77 59.67
C ASP A 41 31.61 7.56 61.10
N ASN A 42 31.43 6.30 61.53
CA ASN A 42 31.15 5.95 62.92
C ASN A 42 32.27 6.41 63.86
N PHE A 43 33.53 6.26 63.45
CA PHE A 43 34.67 6.74 64.22
C PHE A 43 34.68 8.27 64.33
N LYS A 44 34.38 9.01 63.26
CA LYS A 44 34.25 10.49 63.30
C LYS A 44 33.14 10.92 64.26
N ASN A 45 31.99 10.26 64.21
CA ASN A 45 30.86 10.57 65.09
C ASN A 45 31.19 10.26 66.56
N TYR A 46 31.84 9.13 66.82
CA TYR A 46 32.33 8.76 68.15
C TYR A 46 33.34 9.79 68.67
N LYS A 47 34.34 10.16 67.84
CA LYS A 47 35.31 11.22 68.15
C LYS A 47 34.62 12.53 68.53
N GLN A 48 33.64 12.99 67.75
CA GLN A 48 32.89 14.22 68.04
C GLN A 48 32.11 14.15 69.37
N SER A 49 31.59 12.97 69.72
CA SER A 49 30.84 12.78 70.98
C SER A 49 31.74 12.69 72.22
N VAL A 50 32.98 12.22 72.06
CA VAL A 50 33.88 11.85 73.16
C VAL A 50 34.93 12.92 73.45
N ILE A 51 35.41 13.64 72.43
CA ILE A 51 36.40 14.73 72.59
C ILE A 51 35.98 15.79 73.63
N PRO A 52 34.72 16.26 73.68
CA PRO A 52 34.30 17.26 74.66
C PRO A 52 34.49 16.86 76.13
N ASN A 53 34.63 15.56 76.41
CA ASN A 53 34.77 15.03 77.77
C ASN A 53 36.23 14.92 78.25
N PHE A 54 37.21 15.22 77.40
CA PHE A 54 38.63 15.17 77.74
C PHE A 54 39.21 16.57 77.97
N THR A 55 39.97 16.75 79.07
CA THR A 55 40.64 18.01 79.43
C THR A 55 42.16 17.98 79.26
N SER A 56 42.74 16.81 78.98
CA SER A 56 44.18 16.65 78.81
C SER A 56 44.61 16.99 77.38
N GLU A 57 45.39 18.06 77.23
CA GLU A 57 45.89 18.56 75.94
C GLU A 57 46.80 17.53 75.23
N ILE A 58 47.60 16.77 75.98
CA ILE A 58 48.48 15.71 75.46
C ILE A 58 47.66 14.55 74.89
N LEU A 59 46.57 14.16 75.56
CA LEU A 59 45.69 13.09 75.05
C LEU A 59 44.92 13.56 73.82
N LEU A 60 44.48 14.82 73.79
CA LEU A 60 43.79 15.39 72.64
C LEU A 60 44.69 15.43 71.40
N SER A 61 45.96 15.85 71.54
CA SER A 61 46.91 15.87 70.42
C SER A 61 47.22 14.46 69.89
N GLN A 62 47.35 13.46 70.77
CA GLN A 62 47.52 12.06 70.36
C GLN A 62 46.30 11.50 69.62
N ILE A 63 45.09 11.84 70.09
CA ILE A 63 43.84 11.45 69.41
C ILE A 63 43.74 12.10 68.03
N GLU A 64 44.17 13.35 67.88
CA GLU A 64 44.22 14.04 66.59
C GLU A 64 45.20 13.37 65.63
N GLU A 65 46.43 13.10 66.05
CA GLU A 65 47.43 12.39 65.23
C GLU A 65 46.95 11.00 64.78
N ILE A 66 46.36 10.23 65.71
CA ILE A 66 45.79 8.91 65.39
C ILE A 66 44.63 9.04 64.40
N THR A 67 43.80 10.07 64.55
CA THR A 67 42.68 10.31 63.62
C THR A 67 43.20 10.65 62.24
N ASP A 68 44.21 11.50 62.12
CA ASP A 68 44.76 11.91 60.84
C ASP A 68 45.43 10.73 60.14
N LEU A 69 46.16 9.89 60.88
CA LEU A 69 46.70 8.63 60.37
C LEU A 69 45.60 7.67 59.91
N MET A 70 44.50 7.55 60.67
CA MET A 70 43.37 6.71 60.30
C MET A 70 42.67 7.24 59.04
N MET A 71 42.43 8.54 58.94
CA MET A 71 41.78 9.18 57.80
C MET A 71 42.63 9.08 56.53
N THR A 72 43.94 9.34 56.64
CA THR A 72 44.86 9.19 55.50
C THR A 72 44.94 7.74 55.01
N THR A 73 44.98 6.78 55.93
CA THR A 73 44.96 5.34 55.59
C THR A 73 43.63 4.93 54.97
N SER A 74 42.49 5.38 55.52
CA SER A 74 41.15 5.13 54.99
C SER A 74 41.01 5.65 53.57
N ASN A 75 41.40 6.89 53.31
CA ASN A 75 41.33 7.51 51.98
C ASN A 75 42.24 6.80 50.97
N ALA A 76 43.44 6.38 51.39
CA ALA A 76 44.35 5.62 50.54
C ALA A 76 43.77 4.24 50.17
N LEU A 77 43.19 3.53 51.14
CA LEU A 77 42.52 2.24 50.92
C LEU A 77 41.28 2.39 50.02
N GLU A 78 40.50 3.45 50.21
CA GLU A 78 39.33 3.75 49.40
C GLU A 78 39.73 3.95 47.93
N LYS A 79 40.75 4.77 47.69
CA LYS A 79 41.28 5.04 46.35
C LYS A 79 41.79 3.77 45.66
N ILE A 80 42.64 2.99 46.35
CA ILE A 80 43.19 1.74 45.81
C ILE A 80 42.06 0.74 45.51
N SER A 81 41.05 0.66 46.39
CA SER A 81 39.90 -0.23 46.21
C SER A 81 39.07 0.18 45.01
N MET A 82 38.79 1.47 44.81
CA MET A 82 38.08 1.97 43.62
C MET A 82 38.85 1.71 42.33
N ASP A 83 40.15 2.00 42.31
CA ASP A 83 40.99 1.78 41.12
C ASP A 83 41.01 0.29 40.73
N ASN A 84 41.06 -0.60 41.73
CA ASN A 84 40.96 -2.04 41.52
C ASN A 84 39.57 -2.46 41.03
N ILE A 85 38.48 -1.96 41.63
CA ILE A 85 37.10 -2.22 41.21
C ILE A 85 36.92 -1.84 39.73
N ILE A 86 37.36 -0.64 39.34
CA ILE A 86 37.27 -0.14 37.96
C ILE A 86 38.07 -1.05 37.02
N SER A 87 39.30 -1.39 37.39
CA SER A 87 40.17 -2.25 36.57
C SER A 87 39.57 -3.65 36.37
N PHE A 88 38.97 -4.22 37.42
CA PHE A 88 38.29 -5.51 37.35
C PHE A 88 37.00 -5.46 36.51
N LEU A 89 36.22 -4.38 36.58
CA LEU A 89 35.04 -4.19 35.73
C LEU A 89 35.44 -4.10 34.25
N ILE A 90 36.48 -3.33 33.93
CA ILE A 90 37.02 -3.23 32.57
C ILE A 90 37.49 -4.62 32.08
N LEU A 91 38.16 -5.38 32.94
CA LEU A 91 38.58 -6.75 32.62
C LEU A 91 37.37 -7.66 32.38
N GLN A 92 36.34 -7.60 33.22
CA GLN A 92 35.10 -8.36 33.06
C GLN A 92 34.41 -8.05 31.72
N GLU A 93 34.23 -6.76 31.39
CA GLU A 93 33.62 -6.34 30.14
C GLU A 93 34.40 -6.87 28.92
N ASN A 94 35.73 -6.77 28.96
CA ASN A 94 36.60 -7.28 27.91
C ASN A 94 36.50 -8.80 27.76
N LEU A 95 36.42 -9.55 28.86
CA LEU A 95 36.24 -11.00 28.84
C LEU A 95 34.86 -11.38 28.25
N ILE A 96 33.79 -10.68 28.64
CA ILE A 96 32.44 -10.89 28.11
C ILE A 96 32.40 -10.59 26.62
N LYS A 97 33.01 -9.48 26.19
CA LYS A 97 33.08 -9.08 24.78
C LYS A 97 33.79 -10.15 23.95
N LYS A 98 34.98 -10.59 24.37
CA LYS A 98 35.73 -11.66 23.69
C LYS A 98 34.96 -12.98 23.65
N TYR A 99 34.23 -13.33 24.72
CA TYR A 99 33.37 -14.51 24.73
C TYR A 99 32.26 -14.41 23.69
N LYS A 100 31.55 -13.26 23.63
CA LYS A 100 30.48 -13.01 22.66
C LYS A 100 31.00 -13.10 21.23
N GLU A 101 32.13 -12.45 20.93
CA GLU A 101 32.76 -12.48 19.62
C GLU A 101 33.14 -13.92 19.21
N LYS A 102 33.78 -14.68 20.11
CA LYS A 102 34.14 -16.08 19.87
C LYS A 102 32.90 -16.94 19.60
N LYS A 103 31.82 -16.72 20.35
CA LYS A 103 30.54 -17.44 20.16
C LYS A 103 29.89 -17.06 18.82
N GLN A 104 29.90 -15.79 18.45
CA GLN A 104 29.41 -15.33 17.14
C GLN A 104 30.21 -15.93 15.98
N LEU A 105 31.54 -15.97 16.08
CA LEU A 105 32.40 -16.61 15.07
C LEU A 105 32.12 -18.11 14.97
N LYS A 106 31.92 -18.81 16.10
CA LYS A 106 31.48 -20.21 16.08
C LYS A 106 30.13 -20.38 15.39
N LEU A 107 29.16 -19.51 15.69
CA LEU A 107 27.83 -19.53 15.06
C LEU A 107 27.90 -19.26 13.55
N LYS A 108 28.74 -18.32 13.11
CA LYS A 108 28.96 -18.03 11.68
C LYS A 108 29.61 -19.19 10.92
N ARG A 109 30.43 -20.00 11.60
CA ARG A 109 31.11 -21.18 11.01
C ARG A 109 30.23 -22.43 10.98
N LEU A 110 29.10 -22.43 11.68
CA LEU A 110 28.14 -23.51 11.55
C LEU A 110 27.41 -23.31 10.21
N GLU A 111 27.78 -24.09 9.20
CA GLU A 111 27.01 -24.22 7.97
C GLU A 111 25.67 -24.87 8.30
N LEU A 112 24.70 -24.04 8.68
CA LEU A 112 23.36 -24.48 9.00
C LEU A 112 22.54 -24.48 7.71
N ASN A 113 21.86 -25.58 7.45
CA ASN A 113 20.91 -25.70 6.34
C ASN A 113 19.85 -24.61 6.48
N GLN A 114 19.90 -23.60 5.60
CA GLN A 114 19.14 -22.36 5.73
C GLN A 114 17.63 -22.60 5.80
N SER A 115 17.12 -23.67 5.18
CA SER A 115 15.70 -24.02 5.21
C SER A 115 15.23 -24.40 6.61
N ARG A 116 15.90 -25.37 7.25
CA ARG A 116 15.57 -25.82 8.61
C ARG A 116 15.78 -24.72 9.65
N LEU A 117 16.80 -23.88 9.48
CA LEU A 117 17.03 -22.74 10.37
C LEU A 117 15.91 -21.71 10.26
N ARG A 118 15.39 -21.49 9.05
CA ARG A 118 14.26 -20.59 8.81
C ARG A 118 12.99 -21.12 9.42
N GLU A 119 12.72 -22.42 9.30
CA GLU A 119 11.55 -23.07 9.93
C GLU A 119 11.63 -22.99 11.46
N ILE A 120 12.78 -23.33 12.04
CA ILE A 120 13.00 -23.22 13.49
C ILE A 120 12.91 -21.76 13.95
N GLY A 121 13.49 -20.83 13.19
CA GLY A 121 13.46 -19.41 13.49
C GLY A 121 12.05 -18.82 13.44
N LEU A 122 11.26 -19.16 12.42
CA LEU A 122 9.85 -18.78 12.30
C LEU A 122 9.04 -19.37 13.45
N HIS A 123 9.24 -20.65 13.77
CA HIS A 123 8.56 -21.31 14.87
C HIS A 123 8.85 -20.65 16.24
N LEU A 124 10.09 -20.20 16.47
CA LEU A 124 10.49 -19.52 17.69
C LEU A 124 9.98 -18.07 17.78
N ILE A 125 9.78 -17.40 16.63
CA ILE A 125 9.12 -16.09 16.52
C ILE A 125 7.62 -16.24 16.81
N ASP A 126 6.97 -17.23 16.20
CA ASP A 126 5.55 -17.51 16.40
C ASP A 126 5.24 -17.84 17.87
N GLN A 127 6.13 -18.58 18.53
CA GLN A 127 6.03 -18.87 19.96
C GLN A 127 6.46 -17.72 20.88
N ARG A 128 6.84 -16.55 20.34
CA ARG A 128 7.37 -15.38 21.08
C ARG A 128 8.55 -15.70 22.02
N LYS A 129 9.24 -16.82 21.81
CA LYS A 129 10.42 -17.21 22.60
C LYS A 129 11.66 -16.41 22.20
N ILE A 130 11.67 -15.90 20.96
CA ILE A 130 12.73 -15.03 20.45
C ILE A 130 12.06 -13.88 19.71
N ASN A 131 12.22 -12.66 20.21
CA ASN A 131 11.93 -11.46 19.43
C ASN A 131 13.05 -11.28 18.40
N LYS A 132 12.69 -11.08 17.13
CA LYS A 132 13.64 -10.75 16.07
C LYS A 132 14.50 -9.57 16.54
N THR A 133 15.78 -9.80 16.84
CA THR A 133 16.73 -8.71 17.08
C THR A 133 16.87 -7.95 15.78
N ILE A 134 16.19 -6.80 15.69
CA ILE A 134 16.32 -5.88 14.57
C ILE A 134 17.77 -5.37 14.62
N HIS A 135 18.60 -5.84 13.69
CA HIS A 135 20.06 -5.61 13.65
C HIS A 135 20.43 -4.12 13.58
N LYS A 136 19.47 -3.28 13.18
CA LYS A 136 19.39 -1.86 13.50
C LYS A 136 18.14 -1.68 14.34
N ILE A 137 18.29 -1.38 15.64
CA ILE A 137 17.22 -0.66 16.31
C ILE A 137 17.21 0.68 15.58
N SER A 138 16.35 0.86 14.57
CA SER A 138 15.87 2.18 14.23
C SER A 138 14.98 2.58 15.39
N TYR A 139 15.61 2.88 16.52
CA TYR A 139 15.02 3.68 17.55
C TYR A 139 14.92 5.02 16.87
N ILE A 140 13.84 5.24 16.14
CA ILE A 140 13.34 6.58 15.98
C ILE A 140 12.87 6.86 17.41
N PRO A 141 13.61 7.63 18.23
CA PRO A 141 13.04 8.08 19.49
C PRO A 141 11.67 8.63 19.10
N SER A 142 10.61 8.07 19.65
CA SER A 142 9.27 8.61 19.43
C SER A 142 9.39 10.09 19.77
N ILE A 143 9.36 10.93 18.74
CA ILE A 143 9.44 12.35 18.91
C ILE A 143 8.24 12.68 19.79
N ASP A 144 8.49 13.35 20.91
CA ASP A 144 7.43 13.79 21.79
C ASP A 144 6.41 14.60 20.97
N VAL A 145 5.12 14.49 21.29
CA VAL A 145 4.04 15.12 20.51
C VAL A 145 4.31 16.61 20.33
N PHE A 146 4.88 17.25 21.35
CA PHE A 146 5.29 18.65 21.28
C PHE A 146 6.33 18.93 20.18
N ARG A 147 7.38 18.11 20.09
CA ARG A 147 8.41 18.24 19.05
C ARG A 147 7.87 17.92 17.66
N TRP A 148 6.85 17.04 17.55
CA TRP A 148 6.13 16.83 16.29
C TRP A 148 5.41 18.09 15.84
N LEU A 149 4.73 18.79 16.76
CA LEU A 149 4.04 20.04 16.46
C LEU A 149 5.03 21.14 16.05
N GLU A 150 6.14 21.30 16.77
CA GLU A 150 7.19 22.26 16.41
C GLU A 150 7.81 21.98 15.03
N LEU A 151 8.06 20.70 14.72
CA LEU A 151 8.59 20.28 13.44
C LEU A 151 7.56 20.52 12.33
N LEU A 152 6.28 20.27 12.59
CA LEU A 152 5.19 20.52 11.64
C LEU A 152 5.03 22.02 11.37
N ASP A 153 5.12 22.88 12.39
CA ASP A 153 5.08 24.33 12.23
C ASP A 153 6.33 24.86 11.49
N SER A 154 7.50 24.29 11.76
CA SER A 154 8.74 24.59 11.03
C SER A 154 8.65 24.17 9.56
N LEU A 155 8.04 23.01 9.29
CA LEU A 155 7.80 22.52 7.94
C LEU A 155 6.77 23.39 7.19
N LYS A 156 5.71 23.85 7.87
CA LYS A 156 4.75 24.82 7.31
C LYS A 156 5.39 26.13 6.88
N GLN A 157 6.46 26.57 7.55
CA GLN A 157 7.20 27.77 7.19
C GLN A 157 8.26 27.52 6.10
N ASN A 158 8.59 26.26 5.81
CA ASN A 158 9.61 25.89 4.85
C ASN A 158 9.04 25.90 3.41
N SER A 159 9.57 26.79 2.58
CA SER A 159 9.12 26.98 1.19
C SER A 159 9.37 25.76 0.28
N LEU A 160 10.44 24.99 0.52
CA LEU A 160 10.71 23.76 -0.24
C LEU A 160 9.71 22.67 0.13
N PHE A 161 9.40 22.53 1.41
CA PHE A 161 8.40 21.57 1.88
C PHE A 161 7.01 21.90 1.34
N LEU A 162 6.58 23.17 1.41
CA LEU A 162 5.34 23.62 0.80
C LEU A 162 5.32 23.39 -0.71
N GLY A 163 6.45 23.62 -1.39
CA GLY A 163 6.59 23.32 -2.82
C GLY A 163 6.41 21.84 -3.14
N ILE A 164 6.90 20.95 -2.28
CA ILE A 164 6.73 19.50 -2.42
C ILE A 164 5.28 19.10 -2.11
N ILE A 165 4.66 19.65 -1.06
CA ILE A 165 3.25 19.40 -0.75
C ILE A 165 2.36 19.79 -1.92
N LYS A 166 2.55 20.99 -2.50
CA LYS A 166 1.77 21.41 -3.67
C LYS A 166 1.94 20.48 -4.86
N LYS A 167 3.15 19.96 -5.10
CA LYS A 167 3.39 18.96 -6.14
C LYS A 167 2.66 17.64 -5.84
N PHE A 168 2.61 17.25 -4.58
CA PHE A 168 1.86 16.08 -4.13
C PHE A 168 0.35 16.25 -4.27
N GLU A 169 -0.19 17.42 -3.90
CA GLU A 169 -1.59 17.79 -4.09
C GLU A 169 -1.96 17.73 -5.58
N LEU A 170 -1.18 18.37 -6.45
CA LEU A 170 -1.36 18.32 -7.90
C LEU A 170 -1.29 16.89 -8.45
N TYR A 171 -0.35 16.08 -7.96
CA TYR A 171 -0.26 14.67 -8.35
C TYR A 171 -1.51 13.89 -7.94
N TYR A 172 -2.01 14.11 -6.72
CA TYR A 172 -3.20 13.43 -6.22
C TYR A 172 -4.47 13.86 -6.98
N GLU A 173 -4.61 15.17 -7.27
CA GLU A 173 -5.68 15.69 -8.14
C GLU A 173 -5.64 15.04 -9.52
N ASN A 174 -4.45 14.92 -10.12
CA ASN A 174 -4.30 14.25 -11.42
C ASN A 174 -4.70 12.77 -11.34
N VAL A 175 -4.30 12.05 -10.28
CA VAL A 175 -4.69 10.64 -10.08
C VAL A 175 -6.21 10.51 -9.91
N ILE A 176 -6.86 11.41 -9.18
CA ILE A 176 -8.32 11.43 -9.04
C ILE A 176 -8.98 11.69 -10.39
N GLN A 177 -8.50 12.68 -11.15
CA GLN A 177 -9.05 12.97 -12.49
C GLN A 177 -8.87 11.81 -13.47
N ASP A 178 -7.72 11.14 -13.45
CA ASP A 178 -7.48 9.99 -14.32
C ASP A 178 -8.36 8.80 -13.93
N LYS A 179 -8.58 8.56 -12.63
CA LYS A 179 -9.56 7.57 -12.16
C LYS A 179 -10.99 7.94 -12.57
N LEU A 180 -11.37 9.21 -12.43
CA LEU A 180 -12.68 9.70 -12.84
C LEU A 180 -12.89 9.46 -14.35
N LYS A 181 -11.91 9.78 -15.20
CA LYS A 181 -11.97 9.48 -16.64
C LYS A 181 -12.11 7.98 -16.92
N LEU A 182 -11.40 7.13 -16.18
CA LEU A 182 -11.51 5.69 -16.31
C LEU A 182 -12.92 5.19 -15.93
N GLU A 183 -13.49 5.68 -14.83
CA GLU A 183 -14.85 5.31 -14.43
C GLU A 183 -15.91 5.87 -15.39
N LEU A 184 -15.78 7.12 -15.83
CA LEU A 184 -16.67 7.72 -16.84
C LEU A 184 -16.64 6.96 -18.16
N SER A 185 -15.49 6.42 -18.58
CA SER A 185 -15.39 5.63 -19.81
C SER A 185 -16.06 4.25 -19.73
N LYS A 186 -16.35 3.76 -18.52
CA LYS A 186 -17.12 2.52 -18.29
C LYS A 186 -18.63 2.75 -18.31
N ILE A 187 -19.08 4.02 -18.28
CA ILE A 187 -20.51 4.35 -18.31
C ILE A 187 -21.06 4.10 -19.72
N PRO A 188 -22.23 3.45 -19.87
CA PRO A 188 -22.91 3.31 -21.16
C PRO A 188 -23.18 4.68 -21.80
N LYS A 189 -22.98 4.82 -23.10
CA LYS A 189 -23.18 6.09 -23.83
C LYS A 189 -24.62 6.63 -23.75
N ASP A 190 -25.58 5.77 -23.42
CA ASP A 190 -27.00 6.09 -23.30
C ASP A 190 -27.41 6.56 -21.89
N ALA A 191 -26.46 6.71 -20.95
CA ALA A 191 -26.74 7.16 -19.59
C ALA A 191 -27.12 8.64 -19.54
N ASP A 192 -28.11 8.99 -18.70
CA ASP A 192 -28.57 10.37 -18.54
C ASP A 192 -27.41 11.29 -18.12
N HIS A 193 -27.27 12.42 -18.81
CA HIS A 193 -26.24 13.42 -18.52
C HIS A 193 -26.33 13.94 -17.06
N THR A 194 -27.53 13.96 -16.48
CA THR A 194 -27.75 14.34 -15.07
C THR A 194 -27.13 13.34 -14.10
N LEU A 195 -27.28 12.03 -14.34
CA LEU A 195 -26.67 10.97 -13.53
C LEU A 195 -25.14 11.01 -13.60
N ILE A 196 -24.58 11.32 -14.77
CA ILE A 196 -23.13 11.46 -14.95
C ILE A 196 -22.60 12.64 -14.13
N LYS A 197 -23.29 13.80 -14.14
CA LYS A 197 -22.91 14.96 -13.32
C LYS A 197 -23.06 14.71 -11.82
N ASP A 198 -24.07 13.96 -11.42
CA ASP A 198 -24.29 13.61 -10.02
C ASP A 198 -23.23 12.61 -9.54
N PHE A 199 -22.81 11.68 -10.40
CA PHE A 199 -21.68 10.79 -10.14
C PHE A 199 -20.35 11.55 -10.05
N GLU A 200 -20.06 12.49 -10.96
CA GLU A 200 -18.85 13.31 -10.88
C GLU A 200 -18.74 14.04 -9.54
N LYS A 201 -19.84 14.64 -9.06
CA LYS A 201 -19.88 15.29 -7.75
C LYS A 201 -19.63 14.29 -6.60
N ALA A 202 -20.31 13.14 -6.64
CA ALA A 202 -20.13 12.12 -5.62
C ALA A 202 -18.70 11.54 -5.61
N PHE A 203 -18.05 11.44 -6.77
CA PHE A 203 -16.68 10.94 -6.91
C PHE A 203 -15.63 11.92 -6.36
N TYR A 204 -15.90 13.23 -6.41
CA TYR A 204 -15.05 14.23 -5.75
C TYR A 204 -15.20 14.21 -4.22
N GLU A 205 -16.37 13.83 -3.70
CA GLU A 205 -16.60 13.65 -2.26
C GLU A 205 -15.99 12.34 -1.74
N ASP A 206 -16.09 11.25 -2.51
CA ASP A 206 -15.48 9.97 -2.19
C ASP A 206 -14.85 9.30 -3.45
N PRO A 207 -13.51 9.41 -3.62
CA PRO A 207 -12.78 8.92 -4.80
C PRO A 207 -12.69 7.39 -4.93
N TYR A 208 -13.29 6.64 -4.02
CA TYR A 208 -13.30 5.18 -4.03
C TYR A 208 -14.60 4.59 -4.60
N ILE A 209 -15.64 5.41 -4.77
CA ILE A 209 -16.95 4.96 -5.25
C ILE A 209 -16.88 4.58 -6.72
N THR A 210 -17.30 3.36 -7.04
CA THR A 210 -17.45 2.88 -8.42
C THR A 210 -18.82 3.31 -8.98
N PHE A 211 -18.94 3.52 -10.29
CA PHE A 211 -20.24 3.89 -10.90
C PHE A 211 -21.36 2.88 -10.59
N SER A 212 -21.04 1.58 -10.49
CA SER A 212 -21.99 0.54 -10.10
C SER A 212 -22.48 0.68 -8.66
N GLU A 213 -21.60 1.03 -7.74
CA GLU A 213 -21.93 1.25 -6.32
C GLU A 213 -22.76 2.53 -6.17
N PHE A 214 -22.39 3.59 -6.91
CA PHE A 214 -23.18 4.80 -6.99
C PHE A 214 -24.59 4.54 -7.50
N ILE A 215 -24.76 3.75 -8.57
CA ILE A 215 -26.09 3.37 -9.07
C ILE A 215 -26.85 2.58 -8.03
N GLN A 216 -26.24 1.60 -7.36
CA GLN A 216 -26.90 0.77 -6.36
C GLN A 216 -27.34 1.59 -5.12
N ASP A 217 -26.52 2.55 -4.71
CA ASP A 217 -26.86 3.51 -3.64
C ASP A 217 -27.91 4.52 -4.08
N PHE A 218 -27.86 4.97 -5.34
CA PHE A 218 -28.84 5.87 -5.92
C PHE A 218 -30.21 5.19 -6.06
N GLU A 219 -30.22 3.92 -6.48
CA GLU A 219 -31.41 3.08 -6.58
C GLU A 219 -31.99 2.72 -5.21
N SER A 220 -31.15 2.50 -4.20
CA SER A 220 -31.61 2.22 -2.83
C SER A 220 -32.10 3.47 -2.09
N LYS A 221 -31.52 4.65 -2.36
CA LYS A 221 -31.98 5.96 -1.83
C LYS A 221 -33.26 6.43 -2.49
N LEU A 222 -33.50 6.08 -3.76
CA LEU A 222 -34.75 6.37 -4.46
C LEU A 222 -35.90 5.49 -3.95
N THR A 223 -36.63 5.98 -2.95
CA THR A 223 -37.92 5.39 -2.57
C THR A 223 -38.88 5.38 -3.77
N GLN A 224 -39.74 4.35 -3.86
CA GLN A 224 -40.72 4.16 -4.95
C GLN A 224 -41.60 5.39 -5.28
N LYS A 225 -41.71 6.35 -4.36
CA LYS A 225 -42.43 7.62 -4.55
C LYS A 225 -41.67 8.60 -5.46
N GLU A 226 -40.35 8.70 -5.35
CA GLU A 226 -39.53 9.59 -6.17
C GLU A 226 -39.29 9.06 -7.59
N LEU A 227 -39.22 7.72 -7.75
CA LEU A 227 -39.23 7.10 -9.08
C LEU A 227 -40.54 7.34 -9.83
N LYS A 228 -41.68 7.37 -9.13
CA LYS A 228 -42.97 7.73 -9.74
C LYS A 228 -43.03 9.21 -10.12
N THR A 229 -42.53 10.12 -9.29
CA THR A 229 -42.52 11.56 -9.63
C THR A 229 -41.55 11.88 -10.76
N LYS A 230 -40.35 11.29 -10.80
CA LYS A 230 -39.42 11.45 -11.94
C LYS A 230 -39.97 10.84 -13.23
N ARG A 231 -40.59 9.66 -13.19
CA ARG A 231 -41.28 9.09 -14.38
C ARG A 231 -42.43 9.98 -14.85
N GLN A 232 -43.20 10.57 -13.94
CA GLN A 232 -44.26 11.53 -14.28
C GLN A 232 -43.70 12.84 -14.84
N PHE A 233 -42.57 13.34 -14.34
CA PHE A 233 -41.88 14.50 -14.89
C PHE A 233 -41.32 14.23 -16.29
N ILE A 234 -40.72 13.05 -16.52
CA ILE A 234 -40.23 12.64 -17.84
C ILE A 234 -41.39 12.48 -18.83
N ALA A 235 -42.51 11.90 -18.41
CA ALA A 235 -43.72 11.81 -19.24
C ALA A 235 -44.27 13.20 -19.59
N LYS A 236 -44.38 14.11 -18.62
CA LYS A 236 -44.83 15.49 -18.85
C LYS A 236 -43.89 16.29 -19.74
N ALA A 237 -42.57 16.11 -19.61
CA ALA A 237 -41.59 16.76 -20.46
C ALA A 237 -41.67 16.25 -21.91
N LYS A 238 -41.86 14.94 -22.12
CA LYS A 238 -42.11 14.36 -23.44
C LYS A 238 -43.42 14.86 -24.05
N GLU A 239 -44.49 14.92 -23.26
CA GLU A 239 -45.77 15.49 -23.69
C GLU A 239 -45.65 16.97 -24.07
N GLN A 240 -44.85 17.76 -23.33
CA GLN A 240 -44.58 19.16 -23.66
C GLN A 240 -43.75 19.31 -24.94
N GLU A 241 -42.73 18.49 -25.15
CA GLU A 241 -41.97 18.48 -26.40
C GLU A 241 -42.82 18.05 -27.60
N GLU A 242 -43.70 17.06 -27.43
CA GLU A 242 -44.66 16.65 -28.45
C GLU A 242 -45.66 17.77 -28.74
N LEU A 243 -46.18 18.45 -27.71
CA LEU A 243 -47.04 19.62 -27.85
C LEU A 243 -46.34 20.78 -28.57
N GLU A 244 -45.06 21.05 -28.29
CA GLU A 244 -44.30 22.08 -28.98
C GLU A 244 -44.04 21.72 -30.45
N LYS A 245 -43.73 20.45 -30.74
CA LYS A 245 -43.64 19.96 -32.14
C LYS A 245 -44.98 20.08 -32.86
N LEU A 246 -46.09 19.78 -32.19
CA LEU A 246 -47.44 19.94 -32.73
C LEU A 246 -47.79 21.42 -32.95
N LYS A 247 -47.40 22.33 -32.05
CA LYS A 247 -47.57 23.78 -32.24
C LYS A 247 -46.76 24.30 -33.42
N LYS A 248 -45.49 23.92 -33.54
CA LYS A 248 -44.64 24.30 -34.68
C LYS A 248 -45.21 23.79 -36.00
N THR A 249 -45.67 22.54 -36.05
CA THR A 249 -46.32 22.00 -37.26
C THR A 249 -47.65 22.70 -37.58
N GLN A 250 -48.44 23.08 -36.58
CA GLN A 250 -49.64 23.90 -36.80
C GLN A 250 -49.32 25.32 -37.28
N GLU A 251 -48.28 25.96 -36.75
CA GLU A 251 -47.82 27.28 -37.21
C GLU A 251 -47.30 27.21 -38.64
N GLU A 252 -46.49 26.20 -38.99
CA GLU A 252 -46.03 25.96 -40.36
C GLU A 252 -47.19 25.73 -41.34
N GLN A 253 -48.24 25.01 -40.92
CA GLN A 253 -49.45 24.81 -41.71
C GLN A 253 -50.24 26.11 -41.88
N ARG A 254 -50.38 26.92 -40.82
CA ARG A 254 -51.04 28.24 -40.89
C ARG A 254 -50.28 29.22 -41.76
N GLU A 255 -48.95 29.24 -41.67
CA GLU A 255 -48.10 30.04 -42.57
C GLU A 255 -48.23 29.56 -44.02
N GLY A 256 -48.22 28.24 -44.25
CA GLY A 256 -48.45 27.67 -45.59
C GLY A 256 -49.81 28.06 -46.17
N TYR A 257 -50.87 28.04 -45.35
CA TYR A 257 -52.21 28.46 -45.76
C TYR A 257 -52.31 29.96 -46.02
N ASN A 258 -51.72 30.78 -45.15
CA ASN A 258 -51.65 32.24 -45.34
C ASN A 258 -50.82 32.62 -46.58
N ASP A 259 -49.74 31.89 -46.84
CA ASP A 259 -48.92 32.05 -48.04
C ASP A 259 -49.71 31.69 -49.30
N TYR A 260 -50.49 30.61 -49.27
CA TYR A 260 -51.37 30.19 -50.37
C TYR A 260 -52.45 31.23 -50.67
N MET A 261 -53.04 31.83 -49.64
CA MET A 261 -54.06 32.88 -49.81
C MET A 261 -53.50 34.22 -50.28
N LYS A 262 -52.23 34.54 -49.98
CA LYS A 262 -51.60 35.84 -50.30
C LYS A 262 -50.80 35.85 -51.60
N LEU A 263 -50.31 34.69 -52.06
CA LEU A 263 -49.45 34.57 -53.24
C LEU A 263 -50.25 34.04 -54.43
N SER A 264 -49.91 34.44 -55.65
CA SER A 264 -50.45 33.77 -56.84
C SER A 264 -49.88 32.35 -56.97
N ASP A 265 -50.64 31.44 -57.58
CA ASP A 265 -50.28 30.01 -57.70
C ASP A 265 -48.84 29.78 -58.17
N LYS A 266 -48.39 30.57 -59.16
CA LYS A 266 -47.05 30.47 -59.73
C LYS A 266 -45.94 30.91 -58.76
N ALA A 267 -46.23 31.85 -57.86
CA ALA A 267 -45.31 32.31 -56.82
C ALA A 267 -45.27 31.37 -55.63
N PHE A 268 -46.41 30.78 -55.26
CA PHE A 268 -46.52 29.75 -54.23
C PHE A 268 -45.74 28.49 -54.63
N GLU A 269 -45.90 27.99 -55.86
CA GLU A 269 -45.12 26.86 -56.39
C GLU A 269 -43.61 27.10 -56.37
N ARG A 270 -43.16 28.34 -56.64
CA ARG A 270 -41.74 28.69 -56.55
C ARG A 270 -41.23 28.63 -55.12
N LYS A 271 -42.02 29.09 -54.14
CA LYS A 271 -41.67 29.09 -52.72
C LYS A 271 -41.59 27.66 -52.16
N THR A 272 -42.57 26.80 -52.51
CA THR A 272 -42.58 25.39 -52.09
C THR A 272 -41.41 24.60 -52.70
N ARG A 273 -41.11 24.82 -54.00
CA ARG A 273 -39.93 24.22 -54.66
C ARG A 273 -38.59 24.68 -54.06
N LYS A 274 -38.52 25.90 -53.53
CA LYS A 274 -37.30 26.40 -52.86
C LYS A 274 -37.11 25.75 -51.48
N LYS A 275 -38.18 25.66 -50.67
CA LYS A 275 -38.17 24.95 -49.36
C LYS A 275 -37.81 23.47 -49.49
N SER A 276 -38.32 22.77 -50.51
CA SER A 276 -37.97 21.35 -50.73
C SER A 276 -36.52 21.15 -51.17
N ARG A 277 -35.95 22.12 -51.90
CA ARG A 277 -34.53 22.12 -52.29
C ARG A 277 -33.57 22.42 -51.14
N GLU A 278 -33.94 23.25 -50.17
CA GLU A 278 -33.16 23.49 -48.95
C GLU A 278 -33.07 22.22 -48.08
N LYS A 279 -34.19 21.49 -47.89
CA LYS A 279 -34.20 20.21 -47.16
C LYS A 279 -33.26 19.14 -47.76
N LEU A 280 -32.97 19.22 -49.06
CA LEU A 280 -32.03 18.32 -49.74
C LEU A 280 -30.56 18.75 -49.57
N ARG A 281 -30.29 20.02 -49.22
CA ARG A 281 -28.92 20.51 -48.93
C ARG A 281 -28.45 20.15 -47.53
N ASP A 282 -29.36 19.94 -46.58
CA ASP A 282 -29.04 19.59 -45.19
C ASP A 282 -28.66 18.10 -44.98
N ILE A 283 -28.61 17.29 -46.05
CA ILE A 283 -28.15 15.89 -46.00
C ILE A 283 -26.62 15.82 -46.22
N LYS A 284 -25.87 16.67 -45.53
CA LYS A 284 -24.42 16.52 -45.40
C LYS A 284 -24.05 16.43 -43.93
N THR A 285 -23.59 15.22 -43.56
CA THR A 285 -22.83 14.86 -42.36
C THR A 285 -23.44 15.26 -41.01
N THR A 286 -24.38 14.45 -40.54
CA THR A 286 -24.49 14.13 -39.10
C THR A 286 -24.64 12.62 -38.96
N ASP A 287 -23.78 12.05 -38.12
CA ASP A 287 -23.68 10.63 -37.87
C ASP A 287 -24.95 10.05 -37.23
N LYS A 288 -25.09 8.73 -37.42
CA LYS A 288 -26.22 7.86 -37.08
C LYS A 288 -26.82 8.09 -35.68
N GLU A 289 -28.15 8.26 -35.63
CA GLU A 289 -29.01 7.72 -34.57
C GLU A 289 -30.43 7.48 -35.09
N GLY A 290 -31.02 6.37 -34.64
CA GLY A 290 -31.99 5.56 -35.38
C GLY A 290 -33.38 6.16 -35.52
N LYS A 291 -33.82 6.34 -36.77
CA LYS A 291 -35.25 6.34 -37.12
C LYS A 291 -35.64 4.92 -37.50
N LYS A 292 -36.55 4.31 -36.74
CA LYS A 292 -37.21 3.05 -37.12
C LYS A 292 -37.96 3.30 -38.43
N ILE A 293 -37.47 2.69 -39.49
CA ILE A 293 -38.16 2.59 -40.77
C ILE A 293 -39.25 1.52 -40.56
N GLU A 294 -40.50 1.84 -40.87
CA GLU A 294 -41.56 0.84 -40.95
C GLU A 294 -41.26 -0.08 -42.14
N ILE A 295 -41.01 -1.35 -41.87
CA ILE A 295 -40.59 -2.36 -42.84
C ILE A 295 -41.84 -3.10 -43.31
N SER A 296 -42.16 -3.08 -44.62
CA SER A 296 -43.22 -3.92 -45.17
C SER A 296 -42.75 -5.38 -45.29
N ASP A 297 -43.71 -6.32 -45.32
CA ASP A 297 -43.45 -7.77 -45.24
C ASP A 297 -42.46 -8.30 -46.30
N GLU A 298 -42.41 -7.69 -47.49
CA GLU A 298 -41.45 -8.04 -48.55
C GLU A 298 -39.99 -7.69 -48.20
N ILE A 299 -39.78 -6.63 -47.43
CA ILE A 299 -38.45 -6.19 -47.02
C ILE A 299 -37.96 -7.06 -45.85
N THR A 300 -38.85 -7.50 -44.95
CA THR A 300 -38.51 -8.48 -43.91
C THR A 300 -38.07 -9.83 -44.50
N GLU A 301 -38.77 -10.36 -45.51
CA GLU A 301 -38.34 -11.63 -46.15
C GLU A 301 -36.97 -11.50 -46.83
N LYS A 302 -36.71 -10.37 -47.49
CA LYS A 302 -35.39 -10.11 -48.09
C LYS A 302 -34.31 -9.98 -47.02
N ILE A 303 -34.60 -9.32 -45.89
CA ILE A 303 -33.67 -9.19 -44.77
C ILE A 303 -33.40 -10.55 -44.13
N GLU A 304 -34.38 -11.44 -43.95
CA GLU A 304 -34.16 -12.79 -43.40
C GLU A 304 -33.34 -13.68 -44.33
N LYS A 305 -33.62 -13.63 -45.65
CA LYS A 305 -32.77 -14.31 -46.65
C LYS A 305 -31.35 -13.76 -46.67
N PHE A 306 -31.17 -12.48 -46.37
CA PHE A 306 -29.85 -11.87 -46.27
C PHE A 306 -29.14 -12.27 -44.98
N LYS A 307 -29.81 -12.21 -43.82
CA LYS A 307 -29.28 -12.62 -42.52
C LYS A 307 -28.85 -14.09 -42.50
N SER A 308 -29.67 -15.00 -43.03
CA SER A 308 -29.31 -16.43 -43.11
C SER A 308 -28.09 -16.71 -43.99
N LYS A 309 -27.84 -15.90 -45.03
CA LYS A 309 -26.59 -15.98 -45.82
C LYS A 309 -25.40 -15.34 -45.10
N LEU A 310 -25.66 -14.29 -44.32
CA LEU A 310 -24.62 -13.55 -43.61
C LEU A 310 -24.15 -14.31 -42.37
N ASP A 311 -25.07 -14.90 -41.60
CA ASP A 311 -24.78 -15.70 -40.40
C ASP A 311 -23.90 -16.90 -40.73
N LYS A 312 -24.18 -17.63 -41.82
CA LYS A 312 -23.29 -18.71 -42.30
C LYS A 312 -21.89 -18.22 -42.66
N SER A 313 -21.79 -17.07 -43.34
CA SER A 313 -20.49 -16.50 -43.71
C SER A 313 -19.72 -15.88 -42.53
N PHE A 314 -20.45 -15.51 -41.47
CA PHE A 314 -19.92 -14.86 -40.28
C PHE A 314 -19.46 -15.90 -39.27
N GLU A 315 -20.23 -16.98 -39.07
CA GLU A 315 -19.83 -18.15 -38.28
C GLU A 315 -18.53 -18.76 -38.83
N ASP A 316 -18.42 -18.96 -40.14
CA ASP A 316 -17.22 -19.56 -40.75
C ASP A 316 -15.96 -18.67 -40.66
N LYS A 317 -16.11 -17.34 -40.62
CA LYS A 317 -14.98 -16.38 -40.62
C LYS A 317 -14.61 -15.81 -39.26
N TYR A 318 -15.56 -15.69 -38.35
CA TYR A 318 -15.42 -14.84 -37.16
C TYR A 318 -15.82 -15.52 -35.84
N LEU A 319 -16.38 -16.73 -35.87
CA LEU A 319 -16.45 -17.56 -34.67
C LEU A 319 -15.23 -18.49 -34.59
N ILE A 320 -14.65 -18.51 -33.38
CA ILE A 320 -13.51 -19.31 -32.93
C ILE A 320 -13.68 -20.74 -33.45
N GLN A 321 -12.85 -21.14 -34.42
CA GLN A 321 -12.78 -22.52 -34.86
C GLN A 321 -12.08 -23.31 -33.75
N LYS A 322 -12.41 -24.60 -33.55
CA LYS A 322 -11.86 -25.46 -32.47
C LYS A 322 -10.32 -25.52 -32.38
N GLU A 323 -9.60 -24.95 -33.34
CA GLU A 323 -8.14 -24.81 -33.35
C GLU A 323 -7.63 -23.62 -32.50
N ASP A 324 -8.46 -22.61 -32.24
CA ASP A 324 -8.08 -21.39 -31.49
C ASP A 324 -8.10 -21.59 -29.95
N GLU A 325 -8.70 -22.68 -29.45
CA GLU A 325 -8.71 -23.04 -28.02
C GLU A 325 -7.49 -23.92 -27.61
N LEU A 326 -6.68 -24.37 -28.57
CA LEU A 326 -5.50 -25.20 -28.30
C LEU A 326 -4.28 -24.31 -28.04
N ASP A 327 -3.51 -24.64 -26.99
CA ASP A 327 -2.28 -23.93 -26.64
C ASP A 327 -1.35 -23.86 -27.87
N PRO A 328 -0.91 -22.67 -28.31
CA PRO A 328 -0.06 -22.51 -29.50
C PRO A 328 1.23 -23.35 -29.43
N LEU A 329 1.71 -23.72 -28.24
CA LEU A 329 2.83 -24.64 -28.09
C LEU A 329 2.50 -26.07 -28.52
N ASP A 330 1.28 -26.54 -28.27
CA ASP A 330 0.84 -27.88 -28.65
C ASP A 330 0.57 -27.97 -30.16
N LEU A 331 0.04 -26.91 -30.78
CA LEU A 331 -0.05 -26.79 -32.25
C LEU A 331 1.33 -26.90 -32.93
N ILE A 332 2.36 -26.27 -32.34
CA ILE A 332 3.74 -26.37 -32.85
C ILE A 332 4.30 -27.78 -32.68
N ARG A 333 4.03 -28.44 -31.54
CA ARG A 333 4.45 -29.82 -31.30
C ARG A 333 3.79 -30.79 -32.28
N GLU A 334 2.48 -30.68 -32.50
CA GLU A 334 1.76 -31.49 -33.47
C GLU A 334 2.26 -31.27 -34.90
N ARG A 335 2.51 -30.02 -35.29
CA ARG A 335 3.11 -29.71 -36.59
C ARG A 335 4.50 -30.32 -36.76
N LYS A 336 5.35 -30.30 -35.71
CA LYS A 336 6.66 -30.97 -35.74
C LYS A 336 6.53 -32.48 -35.90
N VAL A 337 5.59 -33.11 -35.19
CA VAL A 337 5.32 -34.55 -35.29
C VAL A 337 4.80 -34.90 -36.69
N LYS A 338 3.86 -34.13 -37.25
CA LYS A 338 3.36 -34.32 -38.62
C LYS A 338 4.47 -34.17 -39.66
N LYS A 339 5.29 -33.11 -39.56
CA LYS A 339 6.44 -32.94 -40.46
C LYS A 339 7.48 -34.05 -40.33
N GLN A 340 7.73 -34.57 -39.13
CA GLN A 340 8.62 -35.72 -38.96
C GLN A 340 8.03 -37.00 -39.57
N LYS A 341 6.71 -37.21 -39.47
CA LYS A 341 6.02 -38.33 -40.11
C LYS A 341 6.04 -38.21 -41.64
N GLU A 342 5.80 -37.01 -42.17
CA GLU A 342 5.94 -36.74 -43.61
C GLU A 342 7.37 -36.95 -44.08
N TYR A 343 8.35 -36.40 -43.37
CA TYR A 343 9.76 -36.59 -43.69
C TYR A 343 10.16 -38.07 -43.63
N LYS A 344 9.70 -38.83 -42.63
CA LYS A 344 9.88 -40.29 -42.60
C LYS A 344 9.24 -40.97 -43.80
N LYS A 345 7.98 -40.65 -44.14
CA LYS A 345 7.33 -41.20 -45.34
C LYS A 345 8.10 -40.88 -46.63
N TYR A 346 8.60 -39.66 -46.78
CA TYR A 346 9.41 -39.27 -47.92
C TYR A 346 10.74 -40.01 -47.93
N LYS A 347 11.42 -40.11 -46.78
CA LYS A 347 12.67 -40.85 -46.65
C LYS A 347 12.48 -42.34 -46.96
N ASP A 348 11.44 -42.96 -46.40
CA ASP A 348 11.09 -44.36 -46.64
C ASP A 348 10.71 -44.61 -48.11
N HIS A 349 10.10 -43.63 -48.80
CA HIS A 349 9.85 -43.71 -50.24
C HIS A 349 11.16 -43.67 -51.04
N PHE A 350 12.13 -42.84 -50.65
CA PHE A 350 13.42 -42.74 -51.34
C PHE A 350 14.42 -43.85 -50.99
N GLU A 351 14.29 -44.50 -49.83
CA GLU A 351 15.14 -45.64 -49.43
C GLU A 351 14.59 -46.99 -49.93
N ASN A 352 13.29 -47.07 -50.29
CA ASN A 352 12.65 -48.27 -50.87
C ASN A 352 12.29 -48.13 -52.37
N SER A 353 12.78 -47.09 -53.05
CA SER A 353 12.85 -46.99 -54.52
C SER A 353 14.31 -47.06 -54.92
#